data_AF-A0A9D7XNF0-F1
#
_entry.id   AF-A0A9D7XNF0-F1
#
_cell.length_a   1.000
_cell.length_b   1.000
_cell.length_c   1.000
_cell.angle_alpha   90.00
_cell.angle_beta   90.00
_cell.angle_gamma   90.00
#
_symmetry.space_group_name_H-M   'P 1'
#
loop_
_entity.id
_entity.type
_entity.pdbx_description
1 polymer ?
#
loop_
_entity_poly.entity_id
_entity_poly.type
_entity_poly.pdbx_seq_one_letter_code
_entity_poly.pdbx_strand_id
1 'polypeptide(L)' 'MSIKHPIIAVTGSSGAGTTTVKRSFEHIFRREKISAAVIEGDSMHKYDRAEMKRVIAEAEARSDCSLPTHFGPQLQR' A
#
# COMPACT_ATOMS: atom_id res chain seq x y z
N MET A 1 11.59 -17.64 -0.56
CA MET A 1 10.65 -17.37 -1.68
C MET A 1 10.26 -18.69 -2.32
N SER A 2 8.99 -18.86 -2.71
CA SER A 2 8.54 -20.07 -3.40
C SER A 2 8.98 -20.04 -4.86
N ILE A 3 9.64 -21.11 -5.32
CA ILE A 3 9.99 -21.29 -6.74
C ILE A 3 8.73 -21.59 -7.56
N LYS A 4 7.75 -22.28 -6.96
CA LYS A 4 6.49 -22.67 -7.61
C LYS A 4 5.52 -21.48 -7.76
N HIS A 5 5.58 -20.53 -6.84
CA HIS A 5 4.68 -19.37 -6.76
C HIS A 5 5.50 -18.12 -6.44
N PRO A 6 6.20 -17.54 -7.43
CA PRO A 6 7.02 -16.35 -7.21
C PRO A 6 6.13 -15.14 -6.84
N ILE A 7 6.61 -14.33 -5.90
CA ILE A 7 5.93 -13.10 -5.44
C ILE A 7 6.86 -11.93 -5.73
N ILE A 8 6.35 -10.92 -6.42
CA ILE A 8 7.05 -9.66 -6.68
C ILE A 8 6.39 -8.59 -5.82
N ALA A 9 7.16 -7.98 -4.92
CA ALA A 9 6.70 -6.89 -4.07
C ALA A 9 7.29 -5.57 -4.57
N VAL A 10 6.43 -4.65 -4.97
CA VAL A 10 6.80 -3.27 -5.32
C VAL A 10 6.38 -2.37 -4.16
N THR A 11 7.35 -1.74 -3.50
CA THR A 11 7.13 -0.83 -2.37
C THR A 11 7.58 0.58 -2.72
N GLY A 12 6.90 1.57 -2.16
CA GLY A 12 7.20 2.99 -2.38
C GLY A 12 6.22 3.86 -1.61
N SER A 13 6.60 5.11 -1.37
CA SER A 13 5.69 6.10 -0.78
C SER A 13 4.55 6.43 -1.73
N SER A 14 3.44 6.97 -1.20
CA SER A 14 2.38 7.51 -2.04
C SER A 14 2.96 8.55 -3.01
N GLY A 15 2.64 8.42 -4.30
CA GLY A 15 3.20 9.26 -5.36
C GLY A 15 4.55 8.81 -5.94
N ALA A 16 5.18 7.75 -5.42
CA ALA A 16 6.46 7.23 -5.94
C ALA A 16 6.37 6.55 -7.32
N GLY A 17 5.20 6.57 -7.97
CA GLY A 17 5.01 5.98 -9.29
C GLY A 17 4.72 4.47 -9.29
N THR A 18 4.23 3.90 -8.18
CA THR A 18 3.86 2.47 -8.08
C THR A 18 2.82 2.07 -9.14
N THR A 19 1.88 2.95 -9.48
CA THR A 19 0.94 2.75 -10.60
C THR A 19 1.64 2.61 -11.95
N THR A 20 2.69 3.39 -12.20
CA THR A 20 3.49 3.32 -13.43
C THR A 20 4.24 1.99 -13.50
N VAL A 21 4.86 1.58 -12.38
CA VAL A 21 5.56 0.30 -12.30
C VAL A 21 4.61 -0.88 -12.51
N LYS A 22 3.41 -0.85 -11.91
CA LYS A 22 2.36 -1.85 -12.15
C LYS A 22 2.05 -2.00 -13.64
N ARG A 23 1.83 -0.89 -14.35
CA ARG A 23 1.56 -0.90 -15.81
C ARG A 23 2.72 -1.51 -16.60
N SER A 24 3.96 -1.19 -16.25
CA SER A 24 5.13 -1.81 -16.89
C SER A 24 5.14 -3.33 -16.72
N PHE A 25 4.84 -3.84 -15.52
CA PHE A 25 4.72 -5.29 -15.28
C PHE A 25 3.54 -5.92 -16.03
N GLU A 26 2.39 -5.25 -16.11
CA GLU A 26 1.25 -5.71 -16.92
C GLU A 26 1.64 -5.89 -18.40
N HIS A 27 2.40 -4.94 -18.96
CA HIS A 27 2.91 -5.06 -20.33
C HIS A 27 3.89 -6.23 -20.49
N ILE A 28 4.80 -6.44 -19.52
CA ILE A 28 5.75 -7.56 -19.54
C ILE A 28 4.98 -8.89 -19.47
N PHE A 29 4.09 -9.06 -18.50
CA PHE A 29 3.32 -10.30 -18.33
C PHE A 29 2.44 -10.60 -19.54
N ARG A 30 1.83 -9.57 -20.14
CA ARG A 30 1.09 -9.74 -21.38
C ARG A 30 1.98 -10.25 -22.53
N ARG A 31 3.19 -9.71 -22.68
CA ARG A 31 4.14 -10.14 -23.73
C ARG A 31 4.63 -11.57 -23.50
N GLU A 32 4.93 -11.92 -22.26
CA GLU A 32 5.43 -13.23 -21.86
C GLU A 32 4.33 -14.27 -21.65
N LYS A 33 3.05 -13.91 -21.87
CA LYS A 33 1.86 -14.76 -21.66
C LYS A 33 1.77 -15.33 -20.24
N ILE A 34 2.19 -14.53 -19.26
CA ILE A 34 2.12 -14.87 -17.84
C ILE A 34 0.79 -14.36 -17.27
N SER A 35 0.04 -15.25 -16.61
CA SER A 35 -1.13 -14.85 -15.82
C SER A 35 -0.70 -14.57 -14.38
N ALA A 36 -0.85 -13.32 -13.94
CA ALA A 36 -0.46 -12.88 -12.60
C ALA A 36 -1.65 -12.31 -11.84
N ALA A 37 -1.76 -12.65 -10.56
CA ALA A 37 -2.66 -11.96 -9.65
C ALA A 37 -2.01 -10.65 -9.18
N VAL A 38 -2.78 -9.56 -9.13
CA VAL A 38 -2.31 -8.25 -8.69
C VAL A 38 -3.04 -7.85 -7.42
N ILE A 39 -2.27 -7.48 -6.40
CA ILE A 39 -2.79 -6.98 -5.12
C ILE A 39 -2.31 -5.54 -4.95
N GLU A 40 -3.22 -4.60 -4.71
CA GLU A 40 -2.89 -3.20 -4.48
C GLU A 40 -2.72 -2.90 -2.99
N GLY A 41 -1.56 -2.35 -2.62
CA GLY A 41 -1.19 -2.06 -1.23
C GLY A 41 -2.12 -1.06 -0.53
N ASP A 42 -2.79 -0.18 -1.28
CA ASP A 42 -3.77 0.78 -0.74
C ASP A 42 -4.96 0.09 -0.06
N SER A 43 -5.19 -1.20 -0.35
CA SER A 43 -6.22 -2.03 0.29
C SER A 43 -5.85 -2.51 1.70
N MET A 44 -4.61 -2.29 2.14
CA MET A 44 -4.12 -2.75 3.45
C MET A 44 -4.18 -1.65 4.52
N HIS A 45 -4.72 -0.47 4.23
CA HIS A 45 -4.92 0.54 5.26
C HIS A 45 -5.92 0.05 6.33
N LYS A 46 -5.56 0.23 7.60
CA LYS A 46 -6.44 -0.14 8.73
C LYS A 46 -7.73 0.67 8.77
N TYR A 47 -7.62 1.93 8.38
CA TYR A 47 -8.66 2.95 8.41
C TYR A 47 -8.84 3.55 7.01
N ASP A 48 -10.08 3.86 6.66
CA ASP A 48 -10.37 4.63 5.44
C ASP A 48 -9.93 6.11 5.60
N ARG A 49 -10.10 6.91 4.54
CA ARG A 49 -9.71 8.34 4.57
C ARG A 49 -10.49 9.16 5.59
N ALA A 50 -11.76 8.86 5.81
CA ALA A 50 -12.60 9.59 6.76
C ALA A 50 -12.28 9.19 8.20
N GLU A 51 -12.03 7.90 8.44
CA GLU A 51 -11.60 7.34 9.70
C GLU A 51 -10.21 7.87 10.10
N MET A 52 -9.24 7.89 9.17
CA MET A 52 -7.91 8.46 9.44
C MET A 52 -7.99 9.92 9.88
N LYS A 53 -8.87 10.73 9.27
CA LYS A 53 -9.08 12.12 9.70
C LYS A 53 -9.59 12.20 11.13
N ARG A 54 -10.50 11.31 11.54
CA ARG A 54 -11.01 11.24 12.92
C ARG A 54 -9.91 10.83 13.89
N VAL A 55 -9.14 9.79 13.54
CA VAL A 55 -8.03 9.29 14.36
C VAL A 55 -6.96 10.36 14.57
N ILE A 56 -6.65 11.16 13.55
CA ILE A 56 -5.73 12.30 13.66
C ILE A 56 -6.32 13.38 14.58
N ALA A 57 -7.57 13.79 14.36
CA ALA A 57 -8.21 14.82 15.19
C ALA A 57 -8.32 14.42 16.67
N GLU A 58 -8.59 13.15 16.96
CA GLU A 58 -8.60 12.63 18.33
C GLU A 58 -7.20 12.63 18.98
N ALA A 59 -6.16 12.28 18.22
CA ALA A 59 -4.78 12.32 18.70
C ALA A 59 -4.29 13.76 18.94
N GLU A 60 -4.67 14.70 18.06
CA GLU A 60 -4.40 16.13 18.23
C GLU A 60 -5.08 16.67 19.50
N ALA A 61 -6.36 16.32 19.73
CA ALA A 61 -7.09 16.74 20.92
C ALA A 61 -6.49 16.20 22.24
N ARG A 62 -5.88 15.00 22.20
CA ARG A 62 -5.16 14.42 23.35
C ARG A 62 -3.76 14.99 23.56
N SER A 63 -3.29 15.88 22.69
CA SER A 63 -1.89 16.36 22.67
C SER A 63 -0.88 15.21 22.63
N ASP A 64 -1.22 14.14 21.91
CA ASP A 64 -0.33 12.98 21.77
C ASP A 64 0.95 13.42 21.03
N CYS A 65 2.13 13.10 21.58
CA CYS A 65 3.41 13.51 20.98
C CYS A 65 3.69 12.86 19.61
N SER A 66 2.90 11.85 19.22
CA SER A 66 3.03 11.16 17.93
C SER A 66 1.69 11.15 17.20
N LEU A 67 1.59 11.97 16.16
CA LEU A 67 0.40 11.97 15.31
C LEU A 67 0.35 10.70 14.46
N PRO A 68 -0.81 10.04 14.36
CA PRO A 68 -0.98 8.87 13.53
C PRO A 68 -0.74 9.23 12.05
N THR A 69 0.17 8.49 11.40
CA THR A 69 0.47 8.65 9.96
C THR A 69 0.20 7.37 9.20
N HIS A 70 -0.13 7.45 7.91
CA HIS A 70 -0.32 6.27 7.06
C HIS A 70 0.91 5.33 6.98
N PHE A 71 2.08 5.78 7.42
CA PHE A 71 3.31 4.98 7.41
C PHE A 71 3.57 4.24 8.73
N GLY A 72 2.77 4.48 9.77
CA GLY A 72 2.90 3.81 11.05
C GLY A 72 2.51 2.33 10.97
N PRO A 73 3.28 1.41 11.57
CA PRO A 73 2.98 -0.02 11.52
C PRO A 73 1.64 -0.37 12.19
N GLN A 74 1.14 0.47 13.12
CA GLN A 74 -0.16 0.24 13.77
C GLN A 74 -1.37 0.52 12.87
N LEU A 75 -1.16 1.12 11.70
CA LEU A 75 -2.20 1.65 10.81
C LEU A 75 -2.30 0.90 9.48
N GLN A 76 -1.60 -0.23 9.35
CA GLN A 76 -1.64 -1.18 8.23
C GLN A 76 -2.21 -2.53 8.73
N ARG A 77 -2.92 -3.26 7.87
CA ARG A 77 -3.52 -4.59 8.13
C ARG A 77 -2.65 -5.73 7.65
#